data_AF-A0A1J3J6I0-F1
#
_entry.id   AF-A0A1J3J6I0-F1
#
_cell.length_a   1.000
_cell.length_b   1.000
_cell.length_c   1.000
_cell.angle_alpha   90.00
_cell.angle_beta   90.00
_cell.angle_gamma   90.00
#
_symmetry.space_group_name_H-M   'P 1'
#
loop_
_entity.id
_entity.type
_entity.pdbx_description
1 polymer ?
#
loop_
_entity_poly.entity_id
_entity_poly.type
_entity_poly.pdbx_seq_one_letter_code
_entity_poly.pdbx_strand_id
1 'polypeptide(L)'
;LMVFVLPMIMTALQEEMMMPVGPGEGPVALIVCPSRELARQTYELVEQFVAPLVESGYPRPRSLLCIGGVDMRSQVEVVKKRGVHMVVATPGRLKDVLAKKKMSLDAC
;
A
#
# COMPACT_ATOMS: atom_id res chain seq x y z
N LEU A 1 14.49 -0.93 7.38
CA LEU A 1 13.20 -0.63 6.72
C LEU A 1 13.39 0.10 5.39
N MET A 2 14.15 1.21 5.34
CA MET A 2 14.46 1.92 4.08
C MET A 2 14.94 1.01 2.93
N VAL A 3 15.79 0.02 3.21
CA VAL A 3 16.32 -0.92 2.20
C VAL A 3 15.22 -1.67 1.44
N PHE A 4 14.07 -1.92 2.07
CA PHE A 4 12.96 -2.64 1.45
C PHE A 4 11.93 -1.71 0.80
N VAL A 5 11.92 -0.42 1.16
CA VAL A 5 10.95 0.56 0.65
C VAL A 5 11.25 0.94 -0.79
N LEU A 6 12.52 1.21 -1.13
CA LEU A 6 12.89 1.57 -2.50
C LEU A 6 12.55 0.47 -3.53
N PRO A 7 13.00 -0.79 -3.37
CA PRO A 7 12.66 -1.84 -4.33
C PRO A 7 11.15 -2.09 -4.40
N MET A 8 10.42 -2.00 -3.27
CA MET A 8 8.95 -2.06 -3.28
C MET A 8 8.33 -0.97 -4.17
N ILE A 9 8.79 0.27 -4.05
CA ILE A 9 8.27 1.39 -4.85
C ILE A 9 8.63 1.20 -6.32
N MET A 10 9.83 0.73 -6.63
CA MET A 10 10.25 0.45 -8.01
C MET A 10 9.38 -0.64 -8.65
N THR A 11 9.10 -1.73 -7.93
CA THR A 11 8.18 -2.77 -8.39
C THR A 11 6.77 -2.21 -8.58
N ALA A 12 6.24 -1.48 -7.60
CA ALA A 12 4.90 -0.88 -7.70
C ALA A 12 4.77 0.12 -8.86
N LEU A 13 5.82 0.88 -9.14
CA LEU A 13 5.88 1.79 -10.28
C LEU A 13 5.93 1.03 -11.61
N GLN A 14 6.73 -0.03 -11.69
CA GLN A 14 6.79 -0.87 -12.89
C GLN A 14 5.43 -1.51 -13.19
N GLU A 15 4.74 -2.04 -12.18
CA GLU A 15 3.39 -2.58 -12.32
C GLU A 15 2.42 -1.49 -12.83
N GLU A 16 2.40 -0.31 -12.21
CA GLU A 16 1.52 0.79 -12.67
C GLU A 16 1.82 1.24 -14.12
N MET A 17 3.04 1.09 -14.60
CA MET A 17 3.42 1.43 -15.99
C MET A 17 3.10 0.33 -17.00
N MET A 18 3.21 -0.94 -16.62
CA MET A 18 3.10 -2.08 -17.53
C MET A 18 1.71 -2.74 -17.48
N MET A 19 1.19 -2.97 -16.28
CA MET A 19 -0.10 -3.61 -16.02
C MET A 19 -0.75 -2.98 -14.78
N PRO A 20 -1.47 -1.85 -14.94
CA PRO A 20 -1.99 -1.10 -13.81
C PRO A 20 -2.98 -1.92 -12.97
N VAL A 21 -2.83 -1.85 -11.65
CA VAL A 21 -3.70 -2.57 -10.70
C VAL A 21 -5.13 -2.02 -10.80
N GLY A 22 -6.07 -2.90 -11.12
CA GLY A 22 -7.47 -2.57 -11.36
C GLY A 22 -8.34 -2.51 -10.10
N PRO A 23 -9.64 -2.20 -10.26
CA PRO A 23 -10.60 -2.14 -9.14
C PRO A 23 -10.65 -3.44 -8.33
N GLY A 24 -10.37 -3.36 -7.03
CA GLY A 24 -10.37 -4.52 -6.13
C GLY A 24 -9.12 -5.39 -6.16
N GLU A 25 -8.14 -5.06 -7.00
CA GLU A 25 -6.88 -5.80 -7.11
C GLU A 25 -5.80 -5.28 -6.15
N GLY A 26 -4.79 -6.13 -5.95
CA GLY A 26 -3.64 -5.89 -5.08
C GLY A 26 -3.91 -6.14 -3.58
N PRO A 27 -2.93 -5.87 -2.72
CA PRO A 27 -1.61 -5.32 -3.01
C PRO A 27 -0.66 -6.28 -3.73
N VAL A 28 0.33 -5.73 -4.44
CA VAL A 28 1.50 -6.46 -4.98
C VAL A 28 2.68 -6.47 -4.00
N ALA A 29 2.63 -5.62 -2.97
CA ALA A 29 3.67 -5.56 -1.95
C ALA A 29 3.10 -5.23 -0.57
N LEU A 30 3.58 -5.93 0.46
CA LEU A 30 3.14 -5.80 1.85
C LEU A 30 4.33 -5.63 2.80
N ILE A 31 4.33 -4.57 3.60
CA ILE A 31 5.19 -4.44 4.79
C ILE A 31 4.34 -4.63 6.04
N VAL A 32 4.76 -5.54 6.91
CA VAL A 32 4.15 -5.72 8.23
C VAL A 32 5.10 -5.16 9.30
N CYS A 33 4.60 -4.21 10.09
CA CYS A 33 5.33 -3.58 11.19
C CYS A 33 4.74 -3.99 12.56
N PRO A 34 5.56 -4.13 13.61
CA PRO A 34 5.11 -4.56 14.94
C PRO A 34 4.29 -3.50 15.69
N SER A 35 4.42 -2.22 15.33
CA SER A 35 3.72 -1.10 16.00
C SER A 35 3.07 -0.15 15.00
N ARG A 36 2.11 0.64 15.49
CA ARG A 36 1.40 1.66 14.69
C ARG A 36 2.33 2.78 14.27
N GLU A 37 3.22 3.16 15.17
CA GLU A 37 4.20 4.22 15.01
C GLU A 37 5.18 3.85 13.89
N LEU A 38 5.71 2.62 13.92
CA LEU A 38 6.65 2.15 12.89
C LEU A 38 5.98 1.99 11.52
N ALA A 39 4.74 1.48 11.49
CA ALA A 39 3.96 1.39 10.27
C ALA A 39 3.73 2.78 9.66
N ARG A 40 3.37 3.77 10.50
CA ARG A 40 3.13 5.14 10.06
C ARG A 40 4.40 5.80 9.51
N GLN A 41 5.52 5.69 10.23
CA GLN A 41 6.82 6.18 9.76
C GLN A 41 7.23 5.55 8.42
N THR A 42 7.01 4.24 8.28
CA THR A 42 7.33 3.53 7.03
C THR A 42 6.42 3.97 5.87
N TYR A 43 5.13 4.18 6.13
CA TYR A 43 4.20 4.71 5.13
C TYR A 43 4.53 6.16 4.72
N GLU A 44 4.84 7.02 5.68
CA GLU A 44 5.25 8.41 5.40
C GLU A 44 6.53 8.44 4.55
N LEU A 45 7.47 7.55 4.83
CA LEU A 45 8.66 7.36 4.00
C LEU A 45 8.30 6.92 2.57
N VAL A 46 7.37 5.97 2.40
CA VAL A 46 6.88 5.55 1.06
C VAL A 46 6.33 6.75 0.29
N GLU A 47 5.46 7.55 0.92
CA GLU A 47 4.86 8.73 0.29
C GLU A 47 5.91 9.81 -0.06
N GLN A 48 6.94 9.97 0.76
CA GLN A 48 8.06 10.89 0.49
C GLN A 48 8.87 10.49 -0.75
N PHE A 49 8.99 9.19 -1.04
CA PHE A 49 9.64 8.73 -2.27
C PHE A 49 8.71 8.76 -3.48
N VAL A 50 7.41 8.51 -3.28
CA VAL A 50 6.40 8.55 -4.36
C VAL A 50 6.17 9.97 -4.88
N ALA A 51 6.18 10.99 -4.01
CA ALA A 51 5.88 12.37 -4.43
C ALA A 51 6.84 12.91 -5.52
N PRO A 52 8.18 12.84 -5.38
CA PRO A 52 9.10 13.28 -6.43
C PRO A 52 8.98 12.50 -7.75
N LEU A 53 8.60 11.22 -7.70
CA LEU A 53 8.36 10.42 -8.91
C LEU A 53 7.20 10.99 -9.72
N VAL A 54 6.10 11.33 -9.04
CA VAL A 54 4.93 11.95 -9.68
C VAL A 54 5.27 13.33 -10.23
N GLU A 55 6.02 14.13 -9.49
CA GLU A 55 6.52 15.44 -9.96
C GLU A 55 7.39 15.32 -11.21
N SER A 56 8.12 14.20 -11.34
CA SER A 56 8.94 13.88 -12.51
C SER A 56 8.15 13.29 -13.69
N GLY A 57 6.82 13.22 -13.59
CA GLY A 57 5.92 12.77 -14.66
C GLY A 57 5.61 11.27 -14.67
N TYR A 58 6.06 10.50 -13.67
CA TYR A 58 5.68 9.10 -13.54
C TYR A 58 4.26 8.94 -13.00
N PRO A 59 3.55 7.85 -13.34
CA PRO A 59 2.25 7.57 -12.72
C PRO A 59 2.40 7.32 -11.22
N ARG A 60 1.35 7.59 -10.43
CA ARG A 60 1.42 7.48 -8.97
C ARG A 60 1.16 6.05 -8.50
N PRO A 61 2.16 5.35 -7.91
CA PRO A 61 1.90 4.08 -7.24
C PRO A 61 1.04 4.33 -5.99
N ARG A 62 -0.11 3.66 -5.94
CA ARG A 62 -1.07 3.72 -4.81
C ARG A 62 -0.56 2.92 -3.60
N SER A 63 -0.46 3.58 -2.44
CA SER A 63 -0.09 2.98 -1.16
C SER A 63 -1.25 3.05 -0.15
N LEU A 64 -1.22 2.20 0.89
CA LEU A 64 -2.23 2.19 1.94
C LEU A 64 -1.62 1.90 3.33
N LEU A 65 -2.03 2.67 4.34
CA LEU A 65 -1.67 2.44 5.74
C LEU A 65 -2.77 1.66 6.48
N CYS A 66 -2.57 0.38 6.72
CA CYS A 66 -3.52 -0.54 7.34
C CYS A 66 -3.21 -0.74 8.84
N ILE A 67 -3.59 0.23 9.68
CA ILE A 67 -3.39 0.18 11.15
C ILE A 67 -4.67 0.53 11.93
N GLY A 68 -4.68 0.20 13.23
CA GLY A 68 -5.77 0.59 14.13
C GLY A 68 -5.87 2.12 14.31
N GLY A 69 -7.09 2.63 14.49
CA GLY A 69 -7.36 4.06 14.70
C GLY A 69 -7.37 4.91 13.41
N VAL A 70 -7.27 4.29 12.24
CA VAL A 70 -7.44 4.94 10.92
C VAL A 70 -8.80 4.58 10.35
N ASP A 71 -9.47 5.54 9.71
CA ASP A 71 -10.74 5.28 9.03
C ASP A 71 -10.54 4.31 7.86
N MET A 72 -11.07 3.10 8.02
CA MET A 72 -10.95 2.03 7.03
C MET A 72 -11.95 2.16 5.89
N ARG A 73 -13.04 2.93 6.07
CA ARG A 73 -14.09 3.01 5.04
C ARG A 73 -13.56 3.69 3.78
N SER A 74 -12.98 4.87 3.94
CA SER A 74 -12.31 5.60 2.86
C SER A 74 -11.21 4.77 2.18
N GLN A 75 -10.41 4.07 2.98
CA GLN A 75 -9.34 3.19 2.49
C GLN A 75 -9.84 2.01 1.65
N VAL A 76 -10.86 1.30 2.12
CA VAL A 76 -11.46 0.18 1.36
C VAL A 76 -12.12 0.65 0.09
N GLU A 77 -12.70 1.84 0.09
CA GLU A 77 -13.29 2.43 -1.11
C GLU A 77 -12.23 2.73 -2.17
N VAL A 78 -11.05 3.23 -1.77
CA VAL A 78 -9.92 3.41 -2.69
C VAL A 78 -9.49 2.08 -3.31
N VAL A 79 -9.28 1.03 -2.49
CA VAL A 79 -8.92 -0.32 -2.98
C VAL A 79 -9.98 -0.85 -3.93
N LYS A 80 -11.27 -0.75 -3.59
CA LYS A 80 -12.35 -1.26 -4.43
C LYS A 80 -12.50 -0.52 -5.75
N LYS A 81 -12.24 0.79 -5.78
CA LYS A 81 -12.43 1.61 -6.99
C LYS A 81 -11.22 1.64 -7.91
N ARG A 82 -10.01 1.53 -7.36
CA ARG A 82 -8.76 1.77 -8.10
C ARG A 82 -7.67 0.73 -7.85
N GLY A 83 -7.90 -0.23 -6.96
CA GLY A 83 -6.85 -1.13 -6.50
C GLY A 83 -5.81 -0.45 -5.62
N VAL A 84 -4.82 -1.22 -5.18
CA VAL A 84 -3.69 -0.73 -4.38
C VAL A 84 -2.43 -1.49 -4.76
N HIS A 85 -1.28 -0.83 -4.80
CA HIS A 85 -0.01 -1.51 -5.07
C HIS A 85 0.66 -1.96 -3.79
N MET A 86 0.76 -1.05 -2.82
CA MET A 86 1.56 -1.23 -1.61
C MET A 86 0.70 -1.09 -0.37
N VAL A 87 0.88 -1.98 0.60
CA VAL A 87 0.25 -1.88 1.91
C VAL A 87 1.32 -1.90 3.00
N VAL A 88 1.22 -0.96 3.94
CA VAL A 88 1.98 -0.98 5.19
C VAL A 88 1.01 -1.23 6.34
N ALA A 89 1.20 -2.29 7.11
CA ALA A 89 0.20 -2.77 8.06
C ALA A 89 0.76 -3.16 9.42
N THR A 90 -0.11 -3.21 10.43
CA THR A 90 0.14 -3.94 11.68
C THR A 90 -0.58 -5.29 11.67
N PRO A 91 -0.01 -6.36 12.29
CA PRO A 91 -0.56 -7.72 12.21
C PRO A 91 -2.03 -7.81 12.62
N GLY A 92 -2.39 -7.20 13.75
CA GLY A 92 -3.75 -7.24 14.28
C GLY A 92 -4.76 -6.63 13.30
N ARG A 93 -4.42 -5.48 12.72
CA ARG A 93 -5.32 -4.81 11.77
C ARG A 93 -5.39 -5.53 10.44
N LEU A 94 -4.26 -6.02 9.92
CA LEU A 94 -4.23 -6.80 8.69
C LEU A 94 -5.14 -8.02 8.79
N LYS A 95 -5.04 -8.78 9.90
CA LYS A 95 -5.90 -9.94 10.16
C LYS A 95 -7.39 -9.58 10.11
N ASP A 96 -7.79 -8.47 10.75
CA ASP A 96 -9.20 -8.02 10.74
C ASP A 96 -9.71 -7.71 9.33
N VAL A 97 -8.86 -7.11 8.49
CA VAL A 97 -9.21 -6.68 7.14
C VAL A 97 -9.35 -7.89 6.21
N LEU A 98 -8.43 -8.85 6.31
CA LEU A 98 -8.48 -10.10 5.56
C LEU A 98 -9.68 -10.97 5.99
N ALA A 99 -9.93 -11.11 7.29
CA ALA A 99 -11.06 -11.86 7.81
C ALA A 99 -12.41 -11.30 7.35
N LYS A 100 -12.50 -9.98 7.16
CA LYS A 100 -13.69 -9.29 6.66
C LYS A 100 -13.76 -9.25 5.12
N LYS A 101 -12.84 -9.91 4.41
CA LYS A 101 -12.70 -9.90 2.95
C LYS A 101 -12.74 -8.49 2.35
N LYS A 102 -12.13 -7.54 3.05
CA LYS A 102 -12.06 -6.13 2.62
C LYS A 102 -10.87 -5.87 1.68
N MET A 103 -9.95 -6.82 1.60
CA MET A 103 -8.74 -6.87 0.80
C MET A 103 -8.36 -8.35 0.64
N SER A 104 -7.75 -8.75 -0.48
CA SER A 104 -7.08 -10.04 -0.64
C SER A 104 -5.57 -9.84 -0.77
N LEU A 105 -4.79 -10.93 -0.73
CA LEU A 105 -3.33 -10.90 -0.90
C LEU A 105 -2.91 -11.78 -2.08
N ASP A 106 -3.80 -11.99 -3.03
CA ASP A 106 -3.60 -12.99 -4.11
C ASP A 106 -2.48 -12.59 -5.09
N ALA A 107 -2.08 -11.32 -5.06
CA ALA A 107 -1.03 -10.74 -5.89
C ALA A 107 0.29 -10.45 -5.14
N CYS A 108 0.39 -10.84 -3.86
CA CYS A 108 1.60 -10.72 -3.03
C CYS A 108 2.52 -11.94 -3.14
#